data_AF-A0A7Z9C8A9-F1
#
_entry.id   AF-A0A7Z9C8A9-F1
#
_cell.length_a   1.000
_cell.length_b   1.000
_cell.length_c   1.000
_cell.angle_alpha   90.00
_cell.angle_beta   90.00
_cell.angle_gamma   90.00
#
_symmetry.space_group_name_H-M   'P 1'
#
loop_
_entity.id
_entity.type
_entity.pdbx_description
1 polymer ?
#
loop_
_entity_poly.entity_id
_entity_poly.type
_entity_poly.pdbx_seq_one_letter_code
_entity_poly.pdbx_strand_id
1 'polypeptide(L)' 'MGVKIEAPIPGYSGTTQFGTTVAAFVDGVATVAELAPGVREYLERAGYVVTDAKPEAKRATRTSKPATKQDTKP' A
#
# COMPACT_ATOMS: atom_id res chain seq x y z
N MET A 1 11.08 11.08 -6.64
CA MET A 1 10.08 10.51 -5.70
C MET A 1 9.60 9.23 -6.34
N GLY A 2 9.56 8.12 -5.59
CA GLY A 2 9.06 6.85 -6.10
C GLY A 2 7.93 6.34 -5.20
N VAL A 3 7.10 5.45 -5.72
CA VAL A 3 6.03 4.77 -5.00
C VAL A 3 6.37 3.28 -4.98
N LYS A 4 6.46 2.71 -3.78
CA LYS A 4 6.64 1.27 -3.55
C LYS A 4 5.28 0.59 -3.54
N ILE A 5 5.14 -0.51 -4.26
CA ILE A 5 3.93 -1.33 -4.31
C ILE A 5 4.33 -2.74 -3.85
N GLU A 6 3.65 -3.29 -2.85
CA GLU A 6 3.88 -4.64 -2.37
C GLU A 6 2.68 -5.51 -2.74
N ALA A 7 2.95 -6.63 -3.41
CA ALA A 7 1.97 -7.60 -3.81
C ALA A 7 1.59 -8.49 -2.61
N PRO A 8 0.30 -8.87 -2.47
CA PRO A 8 -0.12 -9.81 -1.44
C PRO A 8 0.38 -11.24 -1.70
N ILE A 9 0.91 -11.50 -2.91
CA ILE A 9 1.41 -12.79 -3.34
C ILE A 9 2.91 -12.86 -3.01
N PRO A 10 3.34 -13.76 -2.11
CA PRO A 10 4.75 -13.89 -1.74
C PRO A 10 5.56 -14.43 -2.93
N GLY A 11 6.71 -13.81 -3.20
CA GLY A 11 7.61 -14.20 -4.30
C GLY A 11 7.11 -13.81 -5.69
N TYR A 12 6.06 -12.99 -5.81
CA TYR A 12 5.56 -12.55 -7.11
C TYR A 12 6.60 -11.70 -7.83
N SER A 13 7.11 -12.20 -8.95
CA SER A 13 8.07 -11.49 -9.79
C SER A 13 7.51 -11.38 -11.20
N GLY A 14 7.47 -10.15 -11.73
CA GLY A 14 6.86 -9.89 -13.02
C GLY A 14 6.68 -8.41 -13.31
N THR A 15 6.51 -8.07 -14.57
CA THR A 15 6.15 -6.71 -14.96
C THR A 15 4.64 -6.63 -15.13
N THR A 16 3.99 -5.74 -14.40
CA THR A 16 2.55 -5.49 -14.47
C THR A 16 2.30 -4.07 -14.93
N GLN A 17 1.40 -3.91 -15.88
CA GLN A 17 0.96 -2.60 -16.34
C GLN A 17 -0.37 -2.24 -15.65
N PHE A 18 -0.37 -1.10 -14.96
CA PHE A 18 -1.56 -0.50 -14.38
C PHE A 18 -1.92 0.78 -15.14
N GLY A 19 -2.84 0.66 -16.10
CA GLY A 19 -3.16 1.76 -17.00
C GLY A 19 -1.94 2.20 -17.81
N THR A 20 -1.45 3.42 -17.57
CA THR A 20 -0.24 3.95 -18.21
C THR A 20 1.04 3.73 -17.41
N THR A 21 0.94 3.25 -16.17
CA THR A 21 2.09 3.01 -15.29
C THR A 21 2.56 1.57 -15.42
N VAL A 22 3.86 1.36 -15.64
CA VAL A 22 4.47 0.03 -15.66
C VAL A 22 5.21 -0.20 -14.34
N ALA A 23 4.82 -1.25 -13.62
CA ALA A 23 5.41 -1.66 -12.35
C ALA A 23 6.17 -2.98 -12.53
N ALA A 24 7.47 -2.97 -12.23
CA ALA A 24 8.28 -4.19 -12.19
C ALA A 24 8.34 -4.72 -10.75
N PHE A 25 7.65 -5.82 -10.49
CA PHE A 25 7.68 -6.54 -9.22
C PHE A 25 8.89 -7.48 -9.18
N VAL A 26 9.64 -7.38 -8.09
CA VAL A 26 10.74 -8.27 -7.73
C VAL A 26 10.47 -8.74 -6.31
N ASP A 27 10.31 -10.04 -6.11
CA ASP A 27 10.00 -10.64 -4.80
C ASP A 27 8.75 -10.06 -4.13
N GLY A 28 7.74 -9.72 -4.94
CA GLY A 28 6.50 -9.10 -4.48
C GLY A 28 6.60 -7.59 -4.28
N VAL A 29 7.72 -6.94 -4.55
CA VAL A 29 7.89 -5.49 -4.38
C VAL A 29 8.19 -4.81 -5.71
N ALA A 30 7.41 -3.81 -6.07
CA ALA A 30 7.67 -2.93 -7.22
C ALA A 30 7.93 -1.49 -6.77
N THR A 31 8.76 -0.77 -7.51
CA THR A 31 8.95 0.67 -7.33
C THR A 31 8.67 1.39 -8.64
N VAL A 32 7.77 2.36 -8.62
CA VAL A 32 7.38 3.17 -9.79
C VAL A 32 7.61 4.65 -9.51
N ALA A 33 7.79 5.47 -10.55
CA ALA A 33 8.01 6.90 -10.37
C ALA A 33 6.75 7.63 -9.87
N GLU A 34 5.60 7.29 -10.44
CA GLU A 34 4.32 7.90 -10.12
C GLU A 34 3.21 6.86 -10.31
N LEU A 35 2.16 6.99 -9.50
CA LEU A 35 0.96 6.17 -9.57
C LEU A 35 -0.26 7.07 -9.68
N ALA A 36 -1.11 6.81 -10.67
CA ALA A 36 -2.37 7.53 -10.78
C ALA A 36 -3.26 7.22 -9.56
N PRO A 37 -4.03 8.19 -9.04
CA PRO A 37 -4.86 8.01 -7.85
C PRO A 37 -5.90 6.89 -8.01
N GLY A 38 -6.48 6.73 -9.20
CA GLY A 38 -7.41 5.62 -9.48
C GLY A 38 -6.74 4.24 -9.48
N VAL A 39 -5.46 4.16 -9.83
CA VAL A 39 -4.69 2.90 -9.75
C VAL A 39 -4.36 2.57 -8.31
N ARG A 40 -4.04 3.57 -7.49
CA ARG A 40 -3.80 3.37 -6.05
C ARG A 40 -5.02 2.74 -5.36
N GLU A 41 -6.21 3.30 -5.57
CA GLU A 41 -7.45 2.75 -5.00
C GLU A 41 -7.72 1.31 -5.49
N TYR A 42 -7.44 1.03 -6.76
CA TYR A 42 -7.57 -0.31 -7.32
C TYR A 42 -6.62 -1.31 -6.66
N LEU A 43 -5.35 -0.91 -6.47
CA LEU A 43 -4.32 -1.70 -5.80
C LEU A 43 -4.69 -1.98 -4.34
N GLU A 44 -5.11 -0.96 -3.59
CA GLU A 44 -5.54 -1.11 -2.19
C GLU A 44 -6.76 -2.04 -2.07
N ARG A 45 -7.72 -1.95 -3.00
CA ARG A 45 -8.87 -2.88 -3.07
C ARG A 45 -8.48 -4.30 -3.43
N ALA A 46 -7.46 -4.47 -4.27
CA ALA A 46 -6.93 -5.76 -4.67
C ALA A 46 -6.00 -6.38 -3.61
N GLY A 47 -5.73 -5.66 -2.51
CA GLY A 47 -4.89 -6.14 -1.40
C GLY A 47 -3.40 -5.83 -1.53
N TYR A 48 -3.01 -4.95 -2.45
CA TYR A 48 -1.64 -4.46 -2.57
C TYR A 48 -1.37 -3.34 -1.56
N VAL A 49 -0.15 -3.26 -1.05
CA VAL A 49 0.29 -2.19 -0.14
C VAL A 49 1.05 -1.13 -0.92
N VAL A 50 0.51 0.07 -1.02
CA VAL A 50 1.13 1.19 -1.75
C VAL A 50 1.75 2.19 -0.77
N THR A 51 3.07 2.33 -0.81
CA THR A 51 3.87 3.23 0.06
C THR A 51 4.58 4.29 -0.78
N ASP A 52 4.24 5.57 -0.57
CA ASP A 52 4.94 6.68 -1.22
C ASP A 52 6.32 6.91 -0.57
N ALA A 53 7.41 6.83 -1.33
CA ALA A 53 8.77 7.22 -0.88
C ALA A 53 8.95 8.74 -0.94
N LYS A 54 7.97 9.48 -0.42
CA LYS A 54 8.09 10.91 -0.10
C LYS A 54 8.64 11.00 1.33
N PRO A 55 9.62 11.88 1.62
CA PRO A 55 9.98 12.15 3.00
C PRO A 55 8.76 12.78 3.68
N GLU A 56 8.14 12.00 4.55
CA GLU A 56 7.27 12.44 5.64
C GLU A 56 6.26 13.55 5.32
N ALA A 57 5.05 13.14 4.92
CA ALA A 57 3.86 13.91 5.25
C ALA A 57 2.90 12.99 6.00
N LYS A 58 3.12 12.91 7.33
CA LYS A 58 2.12 12.64 8.37
C LYS A 58 0.81 12.01 7.88
N ARG A 59 0.77 10.69 7.76
CA ARG A 59 -0.49 9.95 7.91
C ARG A 59 -0.31 8.82 8.92
N ALA A 60 0.30 9.17 10.05
CA ALA A 60 0.08 8.45 11.29
C ALA A 60 -1.41 8.59 11.67
N THR A 61 -2.07 7.44 11.68
CA THR A 61 -3.19 7.07 12.55
C THR A 61 -4.49 7.87 12.43
N ARG A 62 -5.48 7.30 11.72
CA ARG A 62 -6.85 7.24 12.25
C ARG A 62 -7.62 6.02 11.75
N THR A 63 -7.08 4.84 12.02
CA THR A 63 -7.90 3.61 12.10
C THR A 63 -7.45 2.81 13.32
N SER A 64 -7.65 3.38 14.50
CA SER A 64 -7.82 2.56 15.69
C SER A 64 -9.25 2.03 15.66
N LYS A 65 -9.37 0.75 15.31
CA LYS A 65 -10.55 -0.09 15.56
C LYS A 65 -10.92 -0.02 17.06
N PRO A 66 -12.21 -0.03 17.43
CA PRO A 66 -12.67 0.30 18.79
C PRO A 66 -12.27 -0.79 19.80
N ALA A 67 -11.65 -0.40 20.90
CA ALA A 67 -11.42 -1.28 22.05
C ALA A 67 -12.61 -1.19 23.00
N THR A 68 -13.52 -2.17 22.92
CA THR A 68 -14.52 -2.46 23.94
C THR A 68 -13.86 -3.20 25.12
N LYS A 69 -14.33 -2.88 26.33
CA LYS A 69 -14.12 -3.51 27.66
C LYS A 69 -12.93 -3.01 28.50
N GLN A 70 -13.26 -2.24 29.54
CA GLN A 70 -12.67 -2.47 30.85
C GLN A 70 -13.75 -2.30 31.93
N ASP A 71 -14.35 -3.44 32.25
CA ASP A 71 -15.03 -3.72 33.52
C ASP A 71 -13.97 -3.70 34.63
N THR A 72 -14.19 -2.97 35.73
CA THR A 72 -13.91 -3.40 37.13
C THR A 72 -14.08 -2.22 38.10
N LYS A 73 -15.02 -2.41 39.01
CA LYS A 73 -15.37 -1.65 40.22
C LYS A 73 -14.24 -1.79 41.29
N PRO A 74 -14.09 -0.85 42.22
CA PRO A 74 -14.35 -1.23 43.61
C PRO A 74 -15.33 -0.29 44.34
#